data_AF-A0A502G7I4-F1
#
_entry.id   AF-A0A502G7I4-F1
#
_cell.length_a   1.000
_cell.length_b   1.000
_cell.length_c   1.000
_cell.angle_alpha   90.00
_cell.angle_beta   90.00
_cell.angle_gamma   90.00
#
_symmetry.space_group_name_H-M   'P 1'
#
loop_
_entity.id
_entity.type
_entity.pdbx_description
1 polymer ?
#
loop_
_entity_poly.entity_id
_entity_poly.type
_entity_poly.pdbx_seq_one_letter_code
_entity_poly.pdbx_strand_id
1 'polypeptide(L)'
;MPDPQTAPAPLFDAGRPYFLFNREERHLAGVLFHLLCLGDNADRLCSRLCPNWPVRKEEFGVYLEYSYFRDAWDEIGRRVPDPNARKREILLVMLAAFGGRPELVAALALSTGVEEFNRRFVRHRPSKTDIQSPATWQVGTFGIEGSGFTPEDLLALCKLKWAFRAKPDVVVQPSLGRAICLELKLESGKASYPATGAEIRLLRERGLYDEGSAERRLPMRQTKLQRLAMEHLFGAGNVALVFITRDGPRGEEREHLSWRSLIEMLEIPTGLPQFAQAAIDRCCPLNKEAPPPREKPMRARRRRTTVASPPASKPRPRLAGTA
;
A
#
# COMPACT_ATOMS: atom_id res chain seq x y z
N MET A 1 -45.70 -25.09 17.67
CA MET A 1 -44.27 -25.16 17.37
C MET A 1 -44.17 -25.43 15.87
N PRO A 2 -43.59 -24.55 15.06
CA PRO A 2 -43.43 -24.82 13.64
C PRO A 2 -42.62 -26.10 13.46
N ASP A 3 -43.07 -26.94 12.53
CA ASP A 3 -42.45 -28.22 12.22
C ASP A 3 -40.98 -28.00 11.81
N PRO A 4 -39.99 -28.56 12.54
CA PRO A 4 -38.58 -28.40 12.21
C PRO A 4 -38.21 -28.87 10.80
N GLN A 5 -39.10 -29.59 10.09
CA GLN A 5 -38.94 -29.98 8.69
C GLN A 5 -39.24 -28.87 7.66
N THR A 6 -39.70 -27.68 8.10
CA THR A 6 -40.02 -26.56 7.19
C THR A 6 -38.99 -25.42 7.20
N ALA A 7 -37.86 -25.61 7.89
CA ALA A 7 -36.78 -24.62 7.84
C ALA A 7 -36.23 -24.54 6.40
N PRO A 8 -36.16 -23.35 5.79
CA PRO A 8 -35.57 -23.20 4.47
C PRO A 8 -34.12 -23.68 4.51
N ALA A 9 -33.71 -24.40 3.47
CA ALA A 9 -32.31 -24.83 3.33
C ALA A 9 -31.39 -23.61 3.48
N PRO A 10 -30.27 -23.74 4.20
CA PRO A 10 -29.38 -22.62 4.43
C PRO A 10 -28.88 -22.08 3.07
N LEU A 11 -28.92 -20.75 2.91
CA LEU A 11 -28.52 -20.07 1.68
C LEU A 11 -27.05 -20.32 1.30
N PHE A 12 -26.22 -20.63 2.30
CA PHE A 12 -24.82 -21.00 2.15
C PHE A 12 -24.57 -22.35 2.82
N ASP A 13 -23.68 -23.15 2.21
CA ASP A 13 -23.22 -24.42 2.78
C ASP A 13 -22.32 -24.17 4.00
N ALA A 14 -22.97 -24.00 5.16
CA ALA A 14 -22.29 -23.84 6.45
C ALA A 14 -21.53 -25.11 6.89
N GLY A 15 -21.77 -26.26 6.24
CA GLY A 15 -21.05 -27.51 6.50
C GLY A 15 -19.67 -27.55 5.87
N ARG A 16 -19.40 -26.69 4.87
CA ARG A 16 -18.09 -26.61 4.23
C ARG A 16 -17.10 -25.80 5.08
N PRO A 17 -15.91 -26.35 5.40
CA PRO A 17 -14.88 -25.60 6.11
C PRO A 17 -14.46 -24.31 5.38
N TYR A 18 -14.44 -23.18 6.09
CA TYR A 18 -14.19 -21.85 5.54
C TYR A 18 -12.90 -21.74 4.72
N PHE A 19 -11.81 -22.38 5.18
CA PHE A 19 -10.51 -22.31 4.52
C PHE A 19 -10.49 -22.89 3.10
N LEU A 20 -11.46 -23.73 2.73
CA LEU A 20 -11.57 -24.31 1.38
C LEU A 20 -12.06 -23.32 0.33
N PHE A 21 -12.66 -22.19 0.73
CA PHE A 21 -13.15 -21.16 -0.17
C PHE A 21 -12.72 -19.75 0.24
N ASN A 22 -12.03 -19.59 1.37
CA ASN A 22 -11.42 -18.33 1.78
C ASN A 22 -10.44 -17.83 0.71
N ARG A 23 -10.62 -16.61 0.21
CA ARG A 23 -9.76 -15.98 -0.79
C ARG A 23 -8.84 -14.91 -0.20
N GLU A 24 -8.98 -14.60 1.08
CA GLU A 24 -8.25 -13.54 1.75
C GLU A 24 -6.78 -13.91 1.91
N GLU A 25 -5.88 -13.11 1.33
CA GLU A 25 -4.44 -13.29 1.48
C GLU A 25 -3.98 -13.18 2.95
N ARG A 26 -4.76 -12.54 3.83
CA ARG A 26 -4.51 -12.50 5.28
C ARG A 26 -4.40 -13.88 5.92
N HIS A 27 -5.17 -14.85 5.44
CA HIS A 27 -5.07 -16.22 5.95
C HIS A 27 -3.71 -16.85 5.58
N LEU A 28 -3.24 -16.61 4.35
CA LEU A 28 -1.92 -17.06 3.91
C LEU A 28 -0.79 -16.37 4.69
N ALA A 29 -0.96 -15.07 4.96
CA ALA A 29 -0.03 -14.30 5.80
C ALA A 29 0.09 -14.90 7.21
N GLY A 30 -1.04 -15.29 7.81
CA GLY A 30 -1.05 -15.97 9.12
C GLY A 30 -0.35 -17.33 9.10
N VAL A 31 -0.58 -18.15 8.07
CA VAL A 31 0.12 -19.44 7.91
C VAL A 31 1.62 -19.23 7.72
N LEU A 32 2.03 -18.30 6.85
CA LEU A 32 3.43 -17.98 6.64
C LEU A 32 4.10 -17.45 7.91
N PHE A 33 3.43 -16.54 8.63
CA PHE A 33 3.91 -16.03 9.92
C PHE A 33 4.18 -17.19 10.90
N HIS A 34 3.23 -18.11 11.04
CA HIS A 34 3.41 -19.29 11.88
C HIS A 34 4.63 -20.12 11.44
N LEU A 35 4.77 -20.41 10.15
CA LEU A 35 5.91 -21.17 9.63
C LEU A 35 7.25 -20.46 9.90
N LEU A 36 7.32 -19.15 9.74
CA LEU A 36 8.54 -18.36 10.00
C LEU A 36 8.93 -18.37 11.49
N CYS A 37 7.96 -18.50 12.40
CA CYS A 37 8.20 -18.62 13.83
C CYS A 37 8.65 -20.03 14.27
N LEU A 38 8.70 -21.02 13.38
CA LEU A 38 9.11 -22.39 13.70
C LEU A 38 10.57 -22.66 13.35
N GLY A 39 11.27 -23.32 14.29
CA GLY A 39 12.66 -23.75 14.08
C GLY A 39 13.58 -22.58 13.69
N ASP A 40 14.33 -22.77 12.62
CA ASP A 40 15.26 -21.81 12.03
C ASP A 40 14.72 -21.17 10.72
N ASN A 41 13.41 -21.26 10.46
CA ASN A 41 12.83 -20.87 9.17
C ASN A 41 13.06 -19.41 8.79
N ALA A 42 12.93 -18.49 9.74
CA ALA A 42 13.20 -17.09 9.46
C ALA A 42 14.69 -16.81 9.24
N ASP A 43 15.59 -17.55 9.90
CA ASP A 43 17.04 -17.46 9.67
C ASP A 43 17.37 -17.95 8.26
N ARG A 44 16.80 -19.10 7.84
CA ARG A 44 16.92 -19.62 6.48
C ARG A 44 16.44 -18.61 5.44
N LEU A 45 15.28 -18.00 5.66
CA LEU A 45 14.77 -16.93 4.81
C LEU A 45 15.76 -15.77 4.73
N CYS A 46 16.27 -15.29 5.88
CA CYS A 46 17.24 -14.20 5.93
C CYS A 46 18.52 -14.54 5.16
N SER A 47 19.10 -15.73 5.37
CA SER A 47 20.31 -16.17 4.67
C SER A 47 20.11 -16.28 3.15
N ARG A 48 18.90 -16.59 2.69
CA ARG A 48 18.59 -16.69 1.26
C ARG A 48 18.38 -15.34 0.60
N LEU A 49 17.65 -14.44 1.25
CA LEU A 49 17.26 -13.16 0.65
C LEU A 49 18.28 -12.05 0.90
N CYS A 50 18.95 -12.09 2.05
CA CYS A 50 19.87 -11.06 2.52
C CYS A 50 21.07 -11.71 3.21
N PRO A 51 21.92 -12.49 2.50
CA PRO A 51 23.00 -13.29 3.08
C PRO A 51 24.01 -12.48 3.91
N ASN A 52 24.15 -11.19 3.63
CA ASN A 52 25.09 -10.30 4.30
C ASN A 52 24.49 -9.59 5.53
N TRP A 53 23.22 -9.85 5.87
CA TRP A 53 22.58 -9.22 7.02
C TRP A 53 22.77 -10.09 8.27
N PRO A 54 23.35 -9.54 9.36
CA PRO A 54 23.49 -10.30 10.59
C PRO A 54 22.11 -10.52 11.22
N VAL A 55 21.86 -11.77 11.63
CA VAL A 55 20.75 -12.12 12.52
C VAL A 55 21.23 -12.00 13.96
N ARG A 56 20.59 -11.13 14.74
CA ARG A 56 20.84 -10.92 16.16
C ARG A 56 19.64 -11.38 16.96
N LYS A 57 19.78 -12.46 17.71
CA LYS A 57 18.65 -13.18 18.35
C LYS A 57 17.86 -12.29 19.31
N GLU A 58 18.52 -11.35 19.96
CA GLU A 58 17.95 -10.43 20.95
C GLU A 58 17.12 -9.32 20.31
N GLU A 59 17.38 -9.03 19.03
CA GLU A 59 16.71 -7.99 18.24
C GLU A 59 15.76 -8.60 17.20
N PHE A 60 15.80 -9.92 17.04
CA PHE A 60 15.11 -10.64 16.00
C PHE A 60 13.60 -10.60 16.22
N GLY A 61 12.83 -10.35 15.15
CA GLY A 61 11.38 -10.34 15.22
C GLY A 61 10.71 -10.70 13.90
N VAL A 62 9.62 -11.47 13.97
CA VAL A 62 8.68 -11.68 12.87
C VAL A 62 7.37 -11.01 13.25
N TYR A 63 6.77 -10.28 12.31
CA TYR A 63 5.56 -9.50 12.54
C TYR A 63 4.54 -9.73 11.43
N LEU A 64 3.26 -9.82 11.82
CA LEU A 64 2.11 -9.92 10.92
C LEU A 64 1.35 -8.59 10.89
N GLU A 65 0.89 -8.17 9.71
CA GLU A 65 0.21 -6.89 9.47
C GLU A 65 0.98 -5.66 10.00
N TYR A 66 2.26 -5.56 9.62
CA TYR A 66 3.22 -4.61 10.20
C TYR A 66 2.79 -3.15 10.06
N SER A 67 2.19 -2.61 11.13
CA SER A 67 1.52 -1.31 11.18
C SER A 67 2.38 -0.21 11.83
N TYR A 68 3.70 -0.38 11.80
CA TYR A 68 4.67 0.38 12.61
C TYR A 68 4.44 1.88 12.67
N PHE A 69 4.25 2.56 11.54
CA PHE A 69 4.03 4.02 11.54
C PHE A 69 2.81 4.44 12.36
N ARG A 70 1.73 3.66 12.34
CA ARG A 70 0.50 3.97 13.08
C ARG A 70 0.69 3.68 14.57
N ASP A 71 1.35 2.57 14.88
CA ASP A 71 1.56 2.13 16.26
C ASP A 71 2.59 3.02 16.96
N ALA A 72 3.69 3.35 16.28
CA ALA A 72 4.69 4.31 16.77
C ALA A 72 4.09 5.72 16.94
N TRP A 73 3.16 6.13 16.07
CA TRP A 73 2.45 7.41 16.21
C TRP A 73 1.60 7.48 17.47
N ASP A 74 0.93 6.38 17.81
CA ASP A 74 0.16 6.26 19.04
C ASP A 74 1.10 6.23 20.26
N GLU A 75 2.19 5.47 20.18
CA GLU A 75 3.18 5.35 21.25
C GLU A 75 3.82 6.69 21.63
N ILE A 76 4.09 7.56 20.65
CA ILE A 76 4.57 8.93 20.91
C ILE A 76 3.60 9.68 21.83
N GLY A 77 2.29 9.53 21.60
CA GLY A 77 1.25 10.13 22.44
C GLY A 77 1.26 9.65 23.88
N ARG A 78 1.76 8.43 24.13
CA ARG A 78 1.78 7.81 25.46
C ARG A 78 3.08 8.00 26.23
N ARG A 79 4.23 8.09 25.54
CA ARG A 79 5.56 8.06 26.20
C ARG A 79 6.37 9.34 26.10
N VAL A 80 6.05 10.25 25.19
CA VAL A 80 6.88 11.45 24.97
C VAL A 80 6.29 12.62 25.77
N PRO A 81 7.11 13.36 26.56
CA PRO A 81 6.63 14.49 27.36
C PRO A 81 5.93 15.59 26.55
N ASP A 82 6.42 15.87 25.33
CA ASP A 82 5.74 16.74 24.35
C ASP A 82 5.43 15.96 23.07
N PRO A 83 4.30 15.23 23.03
CA PRO A 83 3.98 14.36 21.92
C PRO A 83 3.65 15.13 20.64
N ASN A 84 3.11 16.34 20.75
CA ASN A 84 2.71 17.14 19.60
C ASN A 84 3.91 17.79 18.91
N ALA A 85 4.88 18.32 19.67
CA ALA A 85 6.13 18.80 19.08
C ALA A 85 6.87 17.66 18.36
N ARG A 86 6.98 16.48 19.01
CA ARG A 86 7.64 15.31 18.40
C ARG A 86 6.92 14.82 17.14
N LYS A 87 5.59 14.74 17.16
CA LYS A 87 4.77 14.39 16.00
C LYS A 87 5.00 15.36 14.84
N ARG A 88 5.00 16.67 15.10
CA ARG A 88 5.29 17.69 14.07
C ARG A 88 6.68 17.51 13.48
N GLU A 89 7.71 17.37 14.31
CA GLU A 89 9.09 17.15 13.86
C GLU A 89 9.19 15.98 12.88
N ILE A 90 8.61 14.83 13.25
CA ILE A 90 8.58 13.63 12.38
C ILE A 90 7.87 13.93 11.06
N LEU A 91 6.71 14.60 11.09
CA LEU A 91 5.99 14.95 9.87
C LEU A 91 6.81 15.85 8.96
N LEU A 92 7.51 16.85 9.50
CA LEU A 92 8.33 17.78 8.72
C LEU A 92 9.52 17.06 8.07
N VAL A 93 10.21 16.20 8.81
CA VAL A 93 11.33 15.38 8.30
C VAL A 93 10.84 14.45 7.18
N MET A 94 9.75 13.72 7.41
CA MET A 94 9.19 12.82 6.39
C MET A 94 8.68 13.58 5.16
N LEU A 95 8.05 14.74 5.36
CA LEU A 95 7.52 15.56 4.26
C LEU A 95 8.64 16.06 3.36
N ALA A 96 9.73 16.58 3.94
CA ALA A 96 10.93 16.96 3.19
C ALA A 96 11.48 15.76 2.41
N ALA A 97 11.58 14.60 3.06
CA ALA A 97 12.10 13.38 2.44
C ALA A 97 11.20 12.84 1.30
N PHE A 98 9.89 13.12 1.35
CA PHE A 98 8.94 12.77 0.29
C PHE A 98 8.87 13.79 -0.87
N GLY A 99 9.72 14.82 -0.82
CA GLY A 99 9.86 15.86 -1.84
C GLY A 99 8.97 17.08 -1.60
N GLY A 100 8.50 17.29 -0.37
CA GLY A 100 7.84 18.53 0.01
C GLY A 100 8.82 19.69 -0.07
N ARG A 101 8.37 20.84 -0.59
CA ARG A 101 9.25 22.00 -0.78
C ARG A 101 9.65 22.62 0.57
N PRO A 102 10.85 23.23 0.68
CA PRO A 102 11.29 23.88 1.90
C PRO A 102 10.30 24.91 2.44
N GLU A 103 9.60 25.65 1.56
CA GLU A 103 8.63 26.66 1.95
C GLU A 103 7.41 26.06 2.65
N LEU A 104 6.93 24.89 2.18
CA LEU A 104 5.86 24.16 2.83
C LEU A 104 6.28 23.69 4.23
N VAL A 105 7.48 23.10 4.32
CA VAL A 105 8.03 22.59 5.57
C VAL A 105 8.19 23.75 6.58
N ALA A 106 8.75 24.88 6.15
CA ALA A 106 8.87 26.08 6.98
C ALA A 106 7.50 26.63 7.41
N ALA A 107 6.53 26.74 6.49
CA ALA A 107 5.19 27.22 6.79
C ALA A 107 4.43 26.31 7.78
N LEU A 108 4.70 25.01 7.79
CA LEU A 108 4.15 24.07 8.75
C LEU A 108 4.90 24.11 10.09
N ALA A 109 6.22 24.31 10.08
CA ALA A 109 7.02 24.48 11.29
C ALA A 109 6.60 25.72 12.10
N LEU A 110 6.17 26.79 11.42
CA LEU A 110 5.67 28.01 12.05
C LEU A 110 4.25 27.88 12.63
N SER A 111 3.54 26.77 12.37
CA SER A 111 2.18 26.57 12.89
C SER A 111 2.22 26.20 14.37
N THR A 112 1.89 27.15 15.24
CA THR A 112 2.00 26.98 16.71
C THR A 112 0.81 26.21 17.29
N GLY A 113 -0.40 26.40 16.75
CA GLY A 113 -1.62 25.73 17.21
C GLY A 113 -1.78 24.30 16.70
N VAL A 114 -2.27 23.38 17.54
CA VAL A 114 -2.59 22.00 17.13
C VAL A 114 -3.80 21.98 16.20
N GLU A 115 -4.86 22.70 16.56
CA GLU A 115 -6.07 22.81 15.73
C GLU A 115 -5.74 23.47 14.38
N GLU A 116 -4.97 24.55 14.40
CA GLU A 116 -4.52 25.26 13.19
C GLU A 116 -3.75 24.33 12.26
N PHE A 117 -2.80 23.57 12.81
CA PHE A 117 -2.04 22.57 12.05
C PHE A 117 -2.97 21.53 11.42
N ASN A 118 -3.88 20.94 12.20
CA ASN A 118 -4.79 19.90 11.74
C ASN A 118 -5.78 20.38 10.67
N ARG A 119 -6.25 21.63 10.74
CA ARG A 119 -7.16 22.23 9.74
C ARG A 119 -6.59 22.23 8.32
N ARG A 120 -5.26 22.19 8.17
CA ARG A 120 -4.61 22.07 6.85
C ARG A 120 -4.79 20.71 6.18
N PHE A 121 -5.13 19.68 6.96
CA PHE A 121 -5.14 18.28 6.50
C PHE A 121 -6.47 17.55 6.70
N VAL A 122 -7.34 18.06 7.58
CA VAL A 122 -8.60 17.43 7.96
C VAL A 122 -9.75 18.43 7.82
N ARG A 123 -10.76 18.11 7.00
CA ARG A 123 -11.94 18.97 6.79
C ARG A 123 -12.91 18.97 7.96
N HIS A 124 -13.15 17.80 8.55
CA HIS A 124 -14.17 17.61 9.57
C HIS A 124 -13.53 17.22 10.88
N ARG A 125 -13.81 17.97 11.94
CA ARG A 125 -13.35 17.71 13.32
C ARG A 125 -11.81 17.69 13.43
N PRO A 126 -11.12 18.81 13.11
CA PRO A 126 -9.72 18.94 13.48
C PRO A 126 -9.59 18.78 14.99
N SER A 127 -8.68 17.91 15.45
CA SER A 127 -8.41 17.80 16.89
C SER A 127 -7.79 19.09 17.39
N LYS A 128 -8.19 19.51 18.59
CA LYS A 128 -7.65 20.70 19.26
C LYS A 128 -6.44 20.39 20.15
N THR A 129 -6.30 19.12 20.54
CA THR A 129 -5.35 18.67 21.56
C THR A 129 -4.26 17.79 20.98
N ASP A 130 -4.51 17.11 19.86
CA ASP A 130 -3.59 16.11 19.31
C ASP A 130 -3.32 16.34 17.83
N ILE A 131 -2.05 16.31 17.42
CA ILE A 131 -1.69 16.27 16.00
C ILE A 131 -2.21 14.96 15.40
N GLN A 132 -3.08 15.08 14.40
CA GLN A 132 -3.79 13.94 13.82
C GLN A 132 -2.88 13.15 12.88
N SER A 133 -2.98 11.82 12.96
CA SER A 133 -2.19 10.90 12.13
C SER A 133 -2.43 11.16 10.63
N PRO A 134 -1.37 11.13 9.80
CA PRO A 134 -1.50 11.23 8.34
C PRO A 134 -2.45 10.22 7.71
N ALA A 135 -2.60 9.04 8.33
CA ALA A 135 -3.57 8.04 7.89
C ALA A 135 -5.01 8.58 7.84
N THR A 136 -5.34 9.63 8.62
CA THR A 136 -6.69 10.21 8.72
C THR A 136 -6.90 11.45 7.86
N TRP A 137 -5.84 12.00 7.26
CA TRP A 137 -5.92 13.21 6.43
C TRP A 137 -6.85 13.02 5.23
N GLN A 138 -7.36 14.10 4.66
CA GLN A 138 -8.29 14.03 3.53
C GLN A 138 -7.66 14.72 2.32
N VAL A 139 -7.51 13.98 1.21
CA VAL A 139 -6.88 14.53 -0.01
C VAL A 139 -7.64 15.76 -0.52
N GLY A 140 -8.97 15.77 -0.36
CA GLY A 140 -9.82 16.91 -0.69
C GLY A 140 -9.57 18.16 0.16
N THR A 141 -8.94 18.04 1.33
CA THR A 141 -8.55 19.20 2.16
C THR A 141 -7.24 19.82 1.67
N PHE A 142 -6.35 19.02 1.08
CA PHE A 142 -5.15 19.56 0.45
C PHE A 142 -5.62 20.44 -0.72
N GLY A 143 -5.27 21.72 -0.79
CA GLY A 143 -5.67 22.56 -1.92
C GLY A 143 -7.12 23.05 -1.90
N ILE A 144 -7.74 23.24 -0.73
CA ILE A 144 -8.83 24.23 -0.64
C ILE A 144 -8.25 25.58 -1.10
N GLU A 145 -8.96 26.35 -1.93
CA GLU A 145 -8.50 27.66 -2.40
C GLU A 145 -7.92 28.50 -1.24
N GLY A 146 -6.72 29.04 -1.45
CA GLY A 146 -5.96 29.75 -0.42
C GLY A 146 -5.01 28.88 0.42
N SER A 147 -4.94 27.55 0.22
CA SER A 147 -3.99 26.71 0.98
C SER A 147 -2.51 26.88 0.56
N GLY A 148 -2.24 27.50 -0.59
CA GLY A 148 -0.88 27.78 -1.06
C GLY A 148 -0.04 26.55 -1.45
N PHE A 149 -0.64 25.36 -1.57
CA PHE A 149 0.08 24.14 -1.93
C PHE A 149 0.29 24.02 -3.43
N THR A 150 1.52 23.71 -3.86
CA THR A 150 1.82 23.38 -5.25
C THR A 150 1.53 21.91 -5.58
N PRO A 151 1.52 21.50 -6.85
CA PRO A 151 1.41 20.09 -7.22
C PRO A 151 2.43 19.19 -6.50
N GLU A 152 3.66 19.65 -6.30
CA GLU A 152 4.72 18.93 -5.60
C GLU A 152 4.39 18.72 -4.11
N ASP A 153 3.90 19.77 -3.45
CA ASP A 153 3.44 19.73 -2.07
C ASP A 153 2.31 18.72 -1.89
N LEU A 154 1.32 18.77 -2.79
CA LEU A 154 0.19 17.85 -2.79
C LEU A 154 0.65 16.39 -2.97
N LEU A 155 1.61 16.14 -3.87
CA LEU A 155 2.15 14.80 -4.09
C LEU A 155 2.90 14.29 -2.85
N ALA A 156 3.72 15.11 -2.20
CA ALA A 156 4.44 14.75 -0.99
C ALA A 156 3.48 14.44 0.18
N LEU A 157 2.44 15.27 0.36
CA LEU A 157 1.39 15.04 1.37
C LEU A 157 0.60 13.75 1.10
N CYS A 158 0.30 13.44 -0.17
CA CYS A 158 -0.35 12.19 -0.53
C CYS A 158 0.53 10.97 -0.21
N LYS A 159 1.83 11.02 -0.55
CA LYS A 159 2.79 9.98 -0.17
C LYS A 159 2.82 9.79 1.35
N LEU A 160 2.89 10.88 2.11
CA LEU A 160 2.90 10.83 3.58
C LEU A 160 1.64 10.18 4.14
N LYS A 161 0.48 10.63 3.68
CA LYS A 161 -0.81 10.06 4.04
C LYS A 161 -0.86 8.54 3.81
N TRP A 162 -0.41 8.08 2.64
CA TRP A 162 -0.51 6.67 2.28
C TRP A 162 0.61 5.82 2.84
N ALA A 163 1.79 6.37 3.12
CA ALA A 163 2.85 5.71 3.87
C ALA A 163 2.35 5.26 5.25
N PHE A 164 1.57 6.10 5.94
CA PHE A 164 0.93 5.75 7.21
C PHE A 164 -0.21 4.72 7.08
N ARG A 165 -0.63 4.35 5.87
CA ARG A 165 -1.65 3.32 5.61
C ARG A 165 -1.08 2.04 5.01
N ALA A 166 0.05 2.15 4.31
CA ALA A 166 0.70 1.05 3.64
C ALA A 166 1.39 0.17 4.68
N LYS A 167 0.99 -1.09 4.76
CA LYS A 167 1.56 -2.08 5.67
C LYS A 167 2.07 -3.25 4.85
N PRO A 168 3.30 -3.72 5.05
CA PRO A 168 3.68 -5.05 4.60
C PRO A 168 2.83 -6.12 5.30
N ASP A 169 2.53 -7.21 4.60
CA ASP A 169 1.74 -8.32 5.15
C ASP A 169 2.52 -9.05 6.26
N VAL A 170 3.80 -9.34 6.01
CA VAL A 170 4.72 -9.94 6.98
C VAL A 170 6.06 -9.20 6.96
N VAL A 171 6.67 -8.96 8.12
CA VAL A 171 8.02 -8.39 8.22
C VAL A 171 8.90 -9.30 9.06
N VAL A 172 10.10 -9.57 8.58
CA VAL A 172 11.18 -10.22 9.34
C VAL A 172 12.26 -9.17 9.60
N GLN A 173 12.57 -8.92 10.86
CA GLN A 173 13.66 -8.06 11.29
C GLN A 173 14.81 -8.92 11.80
N PRO A 174 15.89 -9.13 11.03
CA PRO A 174 17.04 -9.91 11.49
C PRO A 174 17.86 -9.16 12.55
N SER A 175 17.82 -7.83 12.55
CA SER A 175 18.46 -6.96 13.54
C SER A 175 17.76 -5.59 13.56
N LEU A 176 18.01 -4.81 14.60
CA LEU A 176 17.61 -3.42 14.68
C LEU A 176 18.14 -2.66 13.47
N GLY A 177 17.26 -1.87 12.86
CA GLY A 177 17.61 -1.11 11.68
C GLY A 177 17.52 -1.90 10.37
N ARG A 178 17.11 -3.18 10.35
CA ARG A 178 16.94 -3.96 9.11
C ARG A 178 15.58 -4.64 9.02
N ALA A 179 15.02 -4.72 7.81
CA ALA A 179 13.72 -5.35 7.59
C ALA A 179 13.60 -6.04 6.22
N ILE A 180 13.14 -7.29 6.22
CA ILE A 180 12.63 -7.98 5.05
C ILE A 180 11.11 -7.86 5.08
N CYS A 181 10.55 -7.11 4.13
CA CYS A 181 9.13 -6.87 3.99
C CYS A 181 8.57 -7.83 2.94
N LEU A 182 7.67 -8.73 3.35
CA LEU A 182 6.99 -9.65 2.47
C LEU A 182 5.58 -9.12 2.18
N GLU A 183 5.28 -8.92 0.90
CA GLU A 183 3.96 -8.54 0.41
C GLU A 183 3.39 -9.70 -0.40
N LEU A 184 2.28 -10.24 0.06
CA LEU A 184 1.73 -11.51 -0.38
C LEU A 184 0.58 -11.28 -1.35
N LYS A 185 0.66 -11.92 -2.52
CA LYS A 185 -0.42 -11.95 -3.51
C LYS A 185 -0.64 -13.36 -4.03
N LEU A 186 -1.87 -13.82 -3.97
CA LEU A 186 -2.26 -15.09 -4.58
C LEU A 186 -3.28 -14.89 -5.70
N GLU A 187 -4.34 -14.13 -5.43
CA GLU A 187 -5.44 -13.89 -6.37
C GLU A 187 -5.56 -12.40 -6.72
N SER A 188 -5.23 -11.52 -5.78
CA SER A 188 -5.32 -10.07 -5.99
C SER A 188 -4.15 -9.51 -6.81
N GLY A 189 -4.46 -8.44 -7.55
CA GLY A 189 -3.44 -7.65 -8.25
C GLY A 189 -2.65 -6.75 -7.30
N LYS A 190 -1.60 -6.10 -7.84
CA LYS A 190 -0.86 -5.04 -7.14
C LYS A 190 -1.81 -3.87 -6.83
N ALA A 191 -1.98 -3.54 -5.55
CA ALA A 191 -2.72 -2.35 -5.14
C ALA A 191 -1.95 -1.07 -5.47
N SER A 192 -2.68 0.02 -5.67
CA SER A 192 -2.13 1.35 -5.91
C SER A 192 -2.94 2.42 -5.19
N TYR A 193 -2.30 3.57 -4.99
CA TYR A 193 -2.90 4.76 -4.40
C TYR A 193 -2.91 5.91 -5.42
N PRO A 194 -3.96 6.74 -5.45
CA PRO A 194 -5.20 6.64 -4.67
C PRO A 194 -6.04 5.40 -5.03
N ALA A 195 -6.78 4.86 -4.06
CA ALA A 195 -7.61 3.67 -4.25
C ALA A 195 -9.09 4.01 -4.49
N THR A 196 -9.52 5.24 -4.19
CA THR A 196 -10.93 5.65 -4.28
C THR A 196 -11.19 6.48 -5.55
N GLY A 197 -12.36 6.29 -6.17
CA GLY A 197 -12.75 7.03 -7.37
C GLY A 197 -12.81 8.55 -7.16
N ALA A 198 -13.17 9.00 -5.95
CA ALA A 198 -13.21 10.42 -5.61
C ALA A 198 -11.82 11.06 -5.57
N GLU A 199 -10.85 10.43 -4.91
CA GLU A 199 -9.46 10.89 -4.89
C GLU A 199 -8.83 10.85 -6.29
N ILE A 200 -9.09 9.79 -7.07
CA ILE A 200 -8.62 9.69 -8.46
C ILE A 200 -9.11 10.88 -9.29
N ARG A 201 -10.42 11.22 -9.23
CA ARG A 201 -10.98 12.36 -9.98
C ARG A 201 -10.31 13.67 -9.59
N LEU A 202 -10.24 13.94 -8.28
CA LEU A 202 -9.61 15.15 -7.75
C LEU A 202 -8.15 15.29 -8.21
N LEU A 203 -7.37 14.21 -8.16
CA LEU A 203 -5.96 14.25 -8.53
C LEU A 203 -5.76 14.34 -10.05
N ARG A 204 -6.70 13.81 -10.86
CA ARG A 204 -6.72 14.03 -12.33
C ARG A 204 -7.02 15.48 -12.68
N GLU A 205 -8.03 16.08 -12.04
CA GLU A 205 -8.37 17.51 -12.22
C GLU A 205 -7.19 18.43 -11.89
N ARG A 206 -6.32 18.00 -10.97
CA ARG A 206 -5.10 18.73 -10.59
C ARG A 206 -3.86 18.35 -11.39
N GLY A 207 -3.97 17.50 -12.41
CA GLY A 207 -2.82 17.08 -13.23
C GLY A 207 -1.79 16.22 -12.51
N LEU A 208 -2.13 15.66 -11.34
CA LEU A 208 -1.26 14.83 -10.51
C LEU A 208 -1.40 13.33 -10.76
N TYR A 209 -2.41 12.95 -11.55
CA TYR A 209 -2.72 11.55 -11.86
C TYR A 209 -2.54 11.29 -13.36
N ASP A 210 -1.58 10.45 -13.70
CA ASP A 210 -1.22 10.01 -15.04
C ASP A 210 -0.69 8.57 -15.00
N GLU A 211 -1.44 7.65 -15.60
CA GLU A 211 -1.13 6.22 -15.59
C GLU A 211 0.12 5.86 -16.42
N GLY A 212 0.66 6.82 -17.20
CA GLY A 212 1.84 6.64 -18.04
C GLY A 212 3.17 7.12 -17.43
N SER A 213 3.15 7.85 -16.31
CA SER A 213 4.36 8.45 -15.73
C SER A 213 4.82 7.68 -14.47
N ALA A 214 6.04 7.14 -14.49
CA ALA A 214 6.51 6.18 -13.49
C ALA A 214 7.03 6.81 -12.18
N GLU A 215 7.35 8.11 -12.16
CA GLU A 215 8.16 8.67 -11.05
C GLU A 215 7.63 9.93 -10.38
N ARG A 216 6.92 10.81 -11.10
CA ARG A 216 6.48 12.10 -10.57
C ARG A 216 4.96 12.27 -10.51
N ARG A 217 4.19 11.20 -10.71
CA ARG A 217 2.72 11.22 -10.73
C ARG A 217 2.11 9.97 -10.13
N LEU A 218 0.81 10.04 -9.90
CA LEU A 218 -0.04 8.96 -9.41
C LEU A 218 -0.68 8.22 -10.60
N PRO A 219 -1.06 6.94 -10.47
CA PRO A 219 -1.11 6.16 -9.24
C PRO A 219 0.27 5.62 -8.81
N MET A 220 0.53 5.59 -7.50
CA MET A 220 1.71 4.96 -6.93
C MET A 220 1.39 3.55 -6.46
N ARG A 221 2.21 2.57 -6.82
CA ARG A 221 2.08 1.20 -6.32
C ARG A 221 2.28 1.16 -4.81
N GLN A 222 1.47 0.37 -4.10
CA GLN A 222 1.60 0.17 -2.65
C GLN A 222 3.02 -0.23 -2.26
N THR A 223 3.64 -1.13 -3.01
CA THR A 223 5.02 -1.59 -2.77
C THR A 223 6.04 -0.45 -2.85
N LYS A 224 5.87 0.49 -3.78
CA LYS A 224 6.73 1.67 -3.89
C LYS A 224 6.60 2.57 -2.66
N LEU A 225 5.38 2.75 -2.15
CA LEU A 225 5.14 3.50 -0.91
C LEU A 225 5.69 2.80 0.32
N GLN A 226 5.51 1.48 0.44
CA GLN A 226 6.09 0.69 1.52
C GLN A 226 7.62 0.81 1.52
N ARG A 227 8.26 0.62 0.36
CA ARG A 227 9.71 0.79 0.21
C ARG A 227 10.15 2.16 0.73
N LEU A 228 9.57 3.22 0.17
CA LEU A 228 9.89 4.60 0.51
C LEU A 228 9.75 4.83 2.02
N ALA A 229 8.63 4.40 2.61
CA ALA A 229 8.36 4.55 4.03
C ALA A 229 9.36 3.76 4.90
N MET A 230 9.60 2.50 4.57
CA MET A 230 10.51 1.63 5.32
C MET A 230 11.96 2.09 5.21
N GLU A 231 12.42 2.57 4.06
CA GLU A 231 13.76 3.13 3.88
C GLU A 231 13.99 4.39 4.74
N HIS A 232 12.95 5.17 5.05
CA HIS A 232 13.09 6.25 6.03
C HIS A 232 13.11 5.76 7.49
N LEU A 233 12.46 4.64 7.80
CA LEU A 233 12.51 4.05 9.15
C LEU A 233 13.87 3.40 9.43
N PHE A 234 14.38 2.65 8.46
CA PHE A 234 15.51 1.73 8.64
C PHE A 234 16.79 2.21 7.94
N GLY A 235 16.70 3.23 7.10
CA GLY A 235 17.80 3.68 6.24
C GLY A 235 17.84 2.94 4.89
N ALA A 236 18.34 3.64 3.88
CA ALA A 236 18.54 3.07 2.56
C ALA A 236 19.51 1.87 2.61
N GLY A 237 19.20 0.81 1.86
CA GLY A 237 20.01 -0.42 1.83
C GLY A 237 19.76 -1.39 2.98
N ASN A 238 18.93 -1.01 3.97
CA ASN A 238 18.56 -1.87 5.09
C ASN A 238 17.14 -2.46 4.99
N VAL A 239 16.49 -2.31 3.83
CA VAL A 239 15.15 -2.84 3.58
C VAL A 239 15.13 -3.68 2.31
N ALA A 240 14.66 -4.91 2.44
CA ALA A 240 14.41 -5.80 1.32
C ALA A 240 12.90 -5.96 1.18
N LEU A 241 12.31 -5.42 0.12
CA LEU A 241 10.90 -5.62 -0.18
C LEU A 241 10.78 -6.77 -1.18
N VAL A 242 9.99 -7.78 -0.83
CA VAL A 242 9.84 -9.01 -1.60
C VAL A 242 8.37 -9.27 -1.86
N PHE A 243 8.02 -9.36 -3.13
CA PHE A 243 6.67 -9.56 -3.61
C PHE A 243 6.45 -11.04 -3.94
N ILE A 244 5.59 -11.68 -3.17
CA ILE A 244 5.30 -13.11 -3.31
C ILE A 244 4.07 -13.26 -4.19
N THR A 245 4.23 -13.90 -5.36
CA THR A 245 3.15 -14.14 -6.31
C THR A 245 3.00 -15.63 -6.60
N ARG A 246 1.92 -16.03 -7.28
CA ARG A 246 1.75 -17.43 -7.72
C ARG A 246 2.87 -17.87 -8.67
N ASP A 247 3.13 -17.08 -9.70
CA ASP A 247 3.99 -17.49 -10.82
C ASP A 247 5.45 -17.00 -10.66
N GLY A 248 5.75 -16.23 -9.61
CA GLY A 248 7.07 -15.62 -9.42
C GLY A 248 7.32 -14.37 -10.26
N PRO A 249 8.60 -14.02 -10.51
CA PRO A 249 8.95 -12.84 -11.29
C PRO A 249 8.47 -12.96 -12.74
N ARG A 250 7.89 -11.89 -13.27
CA ARG A 250 7.66 -11.73 -14.71
C ARG A 250 8.75 -10.81 -15.25
N GLY A 251 9.89 -11.39 -15.61
CA GLY A 251 11.09 -10.67 -16.06
C GLY A 251 12.17 -10.60 -14.98
N GLU A 252 13.06 -9.61 -15.06
CA GLU A 252 14.25 -9.48 -14.21
C GLU A 252 13.98 -8.77 -12.86
N GLU A 253 12.73 -8.64 -12.43
CA GLU A 253 12.39 -8.01 -11.14
C GLU A 253 12.94 -8.88 -9.99
N ARG A 254 14.14 -8.56 -9.49
CA ARG A 254 14.82 -9.25 -8.36
C ARG A 254 14.01 -9.25 -7.05
N GLU A 255 12.99 -8.39 -6.97
CA GLU A 255 12.13 -8.19 -5.81
C GLU A 255 10.91 -9.13 -5.80
N HIS A 256 10.89 -10.15 -6.64
CA HIS A 256 9.74 -11.04 -6.83
C HIS A 256 10.12 -12.50 -6.58
N LEU A 257 9.30 -13.20 -5.80
CA LEU A 257 9.40 -14.64 -5.59
C LEU A 257 8.07 -15.32 -5.89
N SER A 258 8.13 -16.58 -6.30
CA SER A 258 6.93 -17.41 -6.32
C SER A 258 6.62 -17.91 -4.92
N TRP A 259 5.35 -18.20 -4.65
CA TRP A 259 4.94 -18.90 -3.43
C TRP A 259 5.68 -20.22 -3.25
N ARG A 260 5.85 -20.99 -4.34
CA ARG A 260 6.62 -22.23 -4.32
C ARG A 260 8.05 -22.00 -3.84
N SER A 261 8.75 -21.05 -4.45
CA SER A 261 10.13 -20.72 -4.08
C SER A 261 10.24 -20.27 -2.63
N LEU A 262 9.28 -19.50 -2.13
CA LEU A 262 9.25 -19.11 -0.72
C LEU A 262 9.08 -20.32 0.20
N ILE A 263 8.11 -21.19 -0.09
CA ILE A 263 7.85 -22.38 0.74
C ILE A 263 9.03 -23.36 0.72
N GLU A 264 9.72 -23.52 -0.41
CA GLU A 264 10.93 -24.35 -0.53
C GLU A 264 12.11 -23.83 0.31
N MET A 265 12.10 -22.57 0.73
CA MET A 265 13.11 -22.03 1.67
C MET A 265 12.83 -22.41 3.12
N LEU A 266 11.64 -22.91 3.42
CA LEU A 266 11.18 -23.20 4.78
C LEU A 266 11.13 -24.71 5.02
N GLU A 267 11.42 -25.10 6.25
CA GLU A 267 11.07 -26.40 6.80
C GLU A 267 9.58 -26.42 7.14
N ILE A 268 8.86 -27.33 6.50
CA ILE A 268 7.43 -27.52 6.73
C ILE A 268 7.26 -28.69 7.73
N PRO A 269 6.77 -28.43 8.95
CA PRO A 269 6.57 -29.48 9.93
C PRO A 269 5.58 -30.53 9.42
N THR A 270 5.76 -31.78 9.85
CA THR A 270 4.74 -32.81 9.70
C THR A 270 3.57 -32.52 10.65
N GLY A 271 2.35 -32.88 10.24
CA GLY A 271 1.17 -32.77 11.10
C GLY A 271 0.58 -31.36 11.25
N LEU A 272 0.79 -30.46 10.29
CA LEU A 272 0.08 -29.17 10.28
C LEU A 272 -1.44 -29.37 10.28
N PRO A 273 -2.20 -28.49 10.96
CA PRO A 273 -3.65 -28.49 10.84
C PRO A 273 -4.11 -28.40 9.39
N GLN A 274 -5.22 -29.06 9.06
CA GLN A 274 -5.72 -29.18 7.69
C GLN A 274 -5.85 -27.83 6.96
N PHE A 275 -6.27 -26.77 7.66
CA PHE A 275 -6.43 -25.45 7.06
C PHE A 275 -5.09 -24.83 6.61
N ALA A 276 -4.00 -25.09 7.35
CA ALA A 276 -2.67 -24.59 7.05
C ALA A 276 -2.04 -25.40 5.90
N GLN A 277 -2.20 -26.73 5.94
CA GLN A 277 -1.77 -27.59 4.84
C GLN A 277 -2.49 -27.20 3.52
N ALA A 278 -3.81 -27.03 3.56
CA ALA A 278 -4.58 -26.61 2.39
C ALA A 278 -4.16 -25.23 1.85
N ALA A 279 -3.74 -24.32 2.72
CA ALA A 279 -3.19 -23.03 2.31
C ALA A 279 -1.85 -23.19 1.57
N ILE A 280 -0.94 -24.04 2.07
CA ILE A 280 0.34 -24.36 1.42
C ILE A 280 0.10 -25.03 0.07
N ASP A 281 -0.77 -26.04 0.02
CA ASP A 281 -1.08 -26.80 -1.21
C ASP A 281 -1.67 -25.89 -2.29
N ARG A 282 -2.52 -24.93 -1.90
CA ARG A 282 -3.09 -23.96 -2.83
C ARG A 282 -2.02 -23.04 -3.43
N CYS A 283 -1.02 -22.68 -2.64
CA CYS A 283 0.12 -21.87 -3.05
C CYS A 283 1.11 -22.66 -3.91
N CYS A 284 1.22 -23.97 -3.67
CA CYS A 284 2.18 -24.87 -4.30
C CYS A 284 1.50 -26.11 -4.89
N PRO A 285 0.63 -25.97 -5.92
CA PRO A 285 -0.05 -27.13 -6.48
C PRO A 285 0.99 -28.11 -7.03
N LEU A 286 1.09 -29.27 -6.39
CA LEU A 286 1.77 -30.45 -6.93
C LEU A 286 0.99 -30.81 -8.21
N ASN A 287 1.65 -30.83 -9.37
CA ASN A 287 1.10 -31.33 -10.65
C ASN A 287 0.15 -30.43 -11.46
N LYS A 288 0.19 -29.10 -11.36
CA LYS A 288 -0.42 -28.29 -12.43
C LYS A 288 0.57 -28.12 -13.58
N GLU A 289 0.26 -28.71 -14.73
CA GLU A 289 0.79 -28.30 -16.03
C GLU A 289 0.80 -26.77 -16.07
N ALA A 290 1.88 -26.20 -16.61
CA ALA A 290 2.02 -24.75 -16.70
C ALA A 290 0.73 -24.17 -17.29
N PRO A 291 0.08 -23.18 -16.64
CA PRO A 291 -1.13 -22.61 -17.19
C PRO A 291 -0.83 -22.13 -18.61
N PRO A 292 -1.70 -22.42 -19.59
CA PRO A 292 -1.50 -21.95 -20.95
C PRO A 292 -1.25 -20.43 -20.90
N PRO A 293 -0.30 -19.92 -21.70
CA PRO A 293 0.08 -18.51 -21.64
C PRO A 293 -1.18 -17.66 -21.70
N ARG A 294 -1.43 -16.87 -20.64
CA ARG A 294 -2.57 -15.97 -20.60
C ARG A 294 -2.46 -15.08 -21.83
N GLU A 295 -3.35 -15.27 -22.80
CA GLU A 295 -3.55 -14.31 -23.87
C GLU A 295 -3.75 -12.97 -23.19
N LYS A 296 -2.80 -12.05 -23.38
CA LYS A 296 -2.98 -10.67 -22.92
C LYS A 296 -4.33 -10.27 -23.50
N PRO A 297 -5.32 -9.86 -22.68
CA PRO A 297 -6.60 -9.41 -23.22
C PRO A 297 -6.24 -8.36 -24.25
N MET A 298 -6.50 -8.70 -25.52
CA MET A 298 -6.17 -7.87 -26.66
C MET A 298 -6.84 -6.56 -26.33
N ARG A 299 -6.06 -5.56 -25.87
CA ARG A 299 -6.59 -4.26 -25.49
C ARG A 299 -7.38 -3.85 -26.71
N ALA A 300 -8.71 -3.85 -26.59
CA ALA A 300 -9.58 -3.44 -27.66
C ALA A 300 -9.03 -2.08 -28.07
N ARG A 301 -8.40 -2.05 -29.25
CA ARG A 301 -7.91 -0.82 -29.86
C ARG A 301 -9.18 -0.03 -30.01
N ARG A 302 -9.47 0.86 -29.05
CA ARG A 302 -10.46 1.90 -29.23
C ARG A 302 -9.95 2.63 -30.46
N ARG A 303 -10.50 2.28 -31.62
CA ARG A 303 -10.40 3.10 -32.82
C ARG A 303 -10.85 4.46 -32.34
N ARG A 304 -9.91 5.40 -32.23
CA ARG A 304 -10.26 6.81 -32.27
C ARG A 304 -10.97 6.97 -33.60
N THR A 305 -12.29 6.88 -33.60
CA THR A 305 -13.10 7.57 -34.60
C THR A 305 -12.73 9.03 -34.44
N THR A 306 -11.83 9.48 -35.30
CA THR A 306 -11.68 10.89 -35.65
C THR A 306 -13.07 11.36 -36.06
N VAL A 307 -13.77 11.99 -35.13
CA VAL A 307 -14.92 12.82 -35.45
C VAL A 307 -14.34 13.93 -36.32
N ALA A 308 -14.69 13.91 -37.60
CA ALA A 308 -14.35 14.97 -38.52
C ALA A 308 -14.87 16.29 -37.93
N SER A 309 -13.98 17.26 -37.80
CA SER A 309 -14.37 18.62 -37.44
C SER A 309 -15.45 19.09 -38.42
N PRO A 310 -16.55 19.72 -37.94
CA PRO A 310 -17.54 20.30 -38.83
C PRO A 310 -16.86 21.35 -39.73
N PRO A 311 -17.26 21.45 -41.02
CA PRO A 311 -16.69 22.42 -41.93
C PRO A 311 -16.88 23.83 -41.38
N ALA A 312 -15.83 24.64 -41.49
CA ALA A 312 -15.83 26.04 -41.08
C ALA A 312 -17.06 26.76 -41.66
N SER A 313 -17.90 27.28 -40.78
CA SER A 313 -19.04 28.12 -41.14
C SER A 313 -18.53 29.33 -41.91
N LYS A 314 -19.05 29.52 -43.13
CA LYS A 314 -18.76 30.68 -43.98
C LYS A 314 -18.96 32.00 -43.21
N PRO A 315 -18.11 33.01 -43.43
CA PRO A 315 -18.28 34.32 -42.82
C PRO A 315 -19.61 34.94 -43.28
N ARG A 316 -20.41 35.42 -42.33
CA ARG A 316 -21.62 36.20 -42.61
C ARG A 316 -21.23 37.51 -43.31
N PRO A 317 -21.99 37.95 -44.34
CA PRO A 317 -21.76 39.25 -44.95
C PRO A 317 -22.07 40.36 -43.93
N ARG A 318 -21.16 41.34 -43.83
CA ARG A 318 -21.43 42.59 -43.13
C ARG A 318 -22.53 43.32 -43.91
N LEU A 319 -23.68 43.50 -43.27
CA LEU A 319 -24.68 44.46 -43.73
C LEU A 319 -24.08 45.85 -43.56
N ALA A 320 -23.80 46.50 -44.69
CA ALA A 320 -23.69 47.94 -44.77
C ALA A 320 -25.10 48.52 -44.58
N GLY A 321 -25.22 49.45 -43.63
CA GLY A 321 -26.43 50.20 -43.36
C GLY A 321 -26.02 51.60 -42.90
N THR A 322 -25.87 52.47 -43.89
CA THR A 322 -25.80 53.93 -43.77
C THR A 322 -27.16 54.50 -43.40
N ALA A 323 -27.21 55.36 -42.37
CA ALA A 323 -27.77 56.71 -42.35
C ALA A 323 -27.86 57.19 -40.89
#